data_AF-A0A9D0BD65-F1
#
_entry.id   AF-A0A9D0BD65-F1
#
_cell.length_a   1.000
_cell.length_b   1.000
_cell.length_c   1.000
_cell.angle_alpha   90.00
_cell.angle_beta   90.00
_cell.angle_gamma   90.00
#
_symmetry.space_group_name_H-M   'P 1'
#
loop_
_entity.id
_entity.type
_entity.pdbx_description
1 polymer ?
#
loop_
_entity_poly.entity_id
_entity_poly.type
_entity_poly.pdbx_seq_one_letter_code
_entity_poly.pdbx_strand_id
1 'polypeptide(L)'
;MKEKKLPSFVRNPLMYRFFQSRPGRILSNWVLQGMLYMNPVETGYKLFLDVVMAALIWLLVPIEDNGLRILFSLLVAHTINWLINCQPIALLRHLDWGENDASHFIEYIEGLERRIQGRSYLAAAASFGSLSKGKYSNTSDIDIRVVFADGLLNRLRAAHYCFMERFRAALHRFPLDLYAFDLEEMKSKMNEDEVPVVFTDPQHLIRNTYRETVPFEEFRLRFRKMVLGEEG
;
A
#
# COMPACT_ATOMS: atom_id res chain seq x y z
N MET A 1 7.91 -6.48 18.17
CA MET A 1 8.03 -5.53 17.04
C MET A 1 9.05 -6.08 16.04
N LYS A 2 8.65 -6.36 14.80
CA LYS A 2 9.57 -6.87 13.76
C LYS A 2 10.66 -5.83 13.46
N GLU A 3 11.91 -6.28 13.24
CA GLU A 3 13.01 -5.40 12.82
C GLU A 3 12.77 -4.91 11.39
N LYS A 4 12.96 -3.61 11.15
CA LYS A 4 12.91 -3.06 9.79
C LYS A 4 14.20 -3.42 9.07
N LYS A 5 14.10 -4.05 7.89
CA LYS A 5 15.26 -4.17 6.98
C LYS A 5 15.62 -2.77 6.49
N LEU A 6 16.76 -2.25 6.94
CA LEU A 6 17.27 -0.95 6.52
C LEU A 6 18.20 -1.10 5.31
N PRO A 7 18.28 -0.08 4.43
CA PRO A 7 19.23 -0.11 3.31
C PRO A 7 20.68 -0.27 3.78
N SER A 8 21.49 -0.94 2.97
CA SER A 8 22.89 -1.26 3.28
C SER A 8 23.81 -0.04 3.46
N PHE A 9 23.36 1.15 3.03
CA PHE A 9 24.09 2.41 3.23
C PHE A 9 23.93 2.98 4.66
N VAL A 10 22.94 2.52 5.45
CA VAL A 10 22.79 2.91 6.86
C VAL A 10 23.76 2.09 7.72
N ARG A 11 25.05 2.43 7.65
CA ARG A 11 26.12 1.71 8.38
C ARG A 11 26.36 2.24 9.80
N ASN A 12 25.89 3.45 10.10
CA ASN A 12 26.12 4.08 11.40
C ASN A 12 25.19 3.46 12.48
N PRO A 13 25.73 2.92 13.59
CA PRO A 13 24.94 2.27 14.64
C PRO A 13 23.91 3.19 15.32
N LEU A 14 24.20 4.49 15.45
CA LEU A 14 23.29 5.46 16.05
C LEU A 14 22.10 5.72 15.12
N MET A 15 22.36 5.88 13.83
CA MET A 15 21.31 6.01 12.81
C MET A 15 20.46 4.73 12.74
N TYR A 16 21.09 3.55 12.79
CA TYR A 16 20.39 2.28 12.85
C TYR A 16 19.43 2.23 14.05
N ARG A 17 19.92 2.53 15.25
CA ARG A 17 19.10 2.59 16.48
C ARG A 17 17.96 3.61 16.36
N PHE A 18 18.23 4.79 15.80
CA PHE A 18 17.21 5.80 15.57
C PHE A 18 16.12 5.29 14.64
N PHE A 19 16.45 4.73 13.47
CA PHE A 19 15.46 4.21 12.53
C PHE A 19 14.70 2.99 13.05
N GLN A 20 15.27 2.25 14.00
CA GLN A 20 14.54 1.18 14.71
C GLN A 20 13.60 1.70 15.80
N SER A 21 13.87 2.88 16.36
CA SER A 21 13.03 3.52 17.38
C SER A 21 11.66 3.97 16.83
N ARG A 22 10.66 4.14 17.71
CA ARG A 22 9.32 4.62 17.30
C ARG A 22 9.37 6.00 16.62
N PRO A 23 10.07 7.02 17.16
CA PRO A 23 10.18 8.32 16.48
C PRO A 23 10.85 8.21 15.11
N GLY A 24 11.91 7.42 14.97
CA GLY A 24 12.58 7.24 13.68
C GLY A 24 11.74 6.50 12.65
N ARG A 25 10.88 5.56 13.08
CA ARG A 25 9.90 4.90 12.20
C ARG A 25 8.83 5.88 11.72
N ILE A 26 8.30 6.72 12.61
CA ILE A 26 7.33 7.77 12.27
C ILE A 26 7.95 8.75 11.27
N LEU A 27 9.14 9.27 11.58
CA LEU A 27 9.84 10.21 10.71
C LEU A 27 10.16 9.58 9.36
N SER A 28 10.69 8.35 9.33
CA SER A 28 10.98 7.63 8.09
C SER A 28 9.72 7.40 7.27
N ASN A 29 8.59 7.07 7.90
CA ASN A 29 7.32 6.90 7.21
C ASN A 29 6.78 8.24 6.67
N TRP A 30 6.90 9.34 7.41
CA TRP A 30 6.50 10.67 6.93
C TRP A 30 7.40 11.18 5.79
N VAL A 31 8.71 10.98 5.88
CA VAL A 31 9.66 11.41 4.82
C VAL A 31 9.50 10.57 3.55
N LEU A 32 9.50 9.24 3.68
CA LEU A 32 9.54 8.34 2.53
C LEU A 32 8.16 7.96 2.01
N GLN A 33 7.13 8.04 2.83
CA GLN A 33 5.72 7.79 2.47
C GLN A 33 5.47 6.54 1.61
N GLY A 34 6.17 5.44 1.90
CA GLY A 34 6.06 4.17 1.15
C GLY A 34 6.78 4.14 -0.20
N MET A 35 7.42 5.23 -0.63
CA MET A 35 8.07 5.33 -1.96
C MET A 35 9.20 4.31 -2.18
N LEU A 36 9.79 3.75 -1.12
CA LEU A 36 10.81 2.69 -1.24
C LEU A 36 10.30 1.44 -1.97
N TYR A 37 9.01 1.15 -1.87
CA TYR A 37 8.41 -0.03 -2.51
C TYR A 37 7.68 0.29 -3.80
N MET A 38 7.35 1.56 -4.05
CA MET A 38 6.64 2.01 -5.25
C MET A 38 7.47 1.77 -6.51
N ASN A 39 6.80 1.53 -7.63
CA ASN A 39 7.46 1.59 -8.93
C ASN A 39 7.78 3.06 -9.30
N PRO A 40 8.65 3.31 -10.30
CA PRO A 40 9.03 4.67 -10.69
C PRO A 40 7.86 5.54 -11.20
N VAL A 41 6.88 4.96 -11.89
CA VAL A 41 5.69 5.67 -12.40
C VAL A 41 4.82 6.14 -11.25
N GLU A 42 4.62 5.29 -10.25
CA GLU A 42 3.84 5.57 -9.06
C GLU A 42 4.55 6.60 -8.17
N THR A 43 5.88 6.50 -8.04
CA THR A 43 6.71 7.52 -7.38
C THR A 43 6.55 8.87 -8.08
N GLY A 44 6.66 8.89 -9.42
CA GLY A 44 6.48 10.11 -10.22
C GLY A 44 5.08 10.69 -10.08
N TYR A 45 4.04 9.85 -10.13
CA TYR A 45 2.65 10.25 -9.92
C TYR A 45 2.44 10.90 -8.55
N LYS A 46 3.03 10.32 -7.50
CA LYS A 46 2.95 10.85 -6.14
C LYS A 46 3.67 12.18 -5.97
N LEU A 47 4.88 12.32 -6.48
CA LEU A 47 5.64 13.58 -6.45
C LEU A 47 4.94 14.67 -7.26
N PHE A 48 4.31 14.30 -8.38
CA PHE A 48 3.47 15.21 -9.15
C PHE A 48 2.30 15.74 -8.31
N LEU A 49 1.63 14.88 -7.54
CA LEU A 49 0.58 15.32 -6.61
C LEU A 49 1.11 16.28 -5.54
N ASP A 50 2.29 16.02 -4.97
CA ASP A 50 2.91 16.94 -4.01
C ASP A 50 3.16 18.33 -4.62
N VAL A 51 3.69 18.38 -5.84
CA VAL A 51 3.95 19.64 -6.55
C VAL A 51 2.65 20.39 -6.84
N VAL A 52 1.61 19.70 -7.34
CA VAL A 52 0.31 20.32 -7.62
C VAL A 52 -0.32 20.86 -6.34
N MET A 53 -0.34 20.07 -5.26
CA MET A 53 -0.88 20.51 -3.98
C MET A 53 -0.08 21.68 -3.39
N ALA A 54 1.25 21.63 -3.46
CA ALA A 54 2.12 22.70 -2.99
C ALA A 54 1.88 24.00 -3.76
N ALA A 55 1.70 23.93 -5.08
CA ALA A 55 1.37 25.11 -5.89
C ALA A 55 0.02 25.72 -5.49
N LEU A 56 -1.01 24.88 -5.24
CA LEU A 56 -2.31 25.36 -4.77
C LEU A 56 -2.23 26.01 -3.38
N ILE A 57 -1.54 25.37 -2.43
CA ILE A 57 -1.36 25.93 -1.08
C ILE A 57 -0.55 27.22 -1.16
N TRP A 58 0.49 27.26 -1.99
CA TRP A 58 1.29 28.45 -2.21
C TRP A 58 0.39 29.60 -2.63
N LEU A 59 -0.48 29.43 -3.63
CA LEU A 59 -1.40 30.48 -4.08
C LEU A 59 -2.34 31.02 -2.99
N LEU A 60 -2.73 30.19 -2.03
CA LEU A 60 -3.74 30.51 -1.02
C LEU A 60 -3.16 31.08 0.29
N VAL A 61 -1.90 30.80 0.60
CA VAL A 61 -1.28 31.16 1.88
C VAL A 61 -0.77 32.62 1.86
N PRO A 62 -1.19 33.47 2.81
CA PRO A 62 -0.80 34.89 2.88
C PRO A 62 0.53 35.09 3.62
N ILE A 63 1.60 34.40 3.19
CA ILE A 63 2.96 34.61 3.71
C ILE A 63 3.71 35.52 2.74
N GLU A 64 4.22 36.65 3.22
CA GLU A 64 4.92 37.65 2.39
C GLU A 64 6.30 37.16 1.92
N ASP A 65 7.05 36.48 2.79
CA ASP A 65 8.35 35.92 2.43
C ASP A 65 8.18 34.71 1.49
N ASN A 66 8.63 34.86 0.25
CA ASN A 66 8.49 33.82 -0.78
C ASN A 66 9.19 32.51 -0.40
N GLY A 67 10.33 32.56 0.28
CA GLY A 67 11.07 31.38 0.71
C GLY A 67 10.29 30.58 1.75
N LEU A 68 9.78 31.25 2.78
CA LEU A 68 8.92 30.67 3.81
C LEU A 68 7.61 30.16 3.23
N ARG A 69 7.01 30.91 2.29
CA ARG A 69 5.76 30.50 1.61
C ARG A 69 5.95 29.20 0.82
N ILE A 70 7.05 29.06 0.08
CA ILE A 70 7.38 27.83 -0.65
C ILE A 70 7.61 26.67 0.32
N LEU A 71 8.47 26.86 1.33
CA LEU A 71 8.77 25.84 2.32
C LEU A 71 7.51 25.36 3.04
N PHE A 72 6.68 26.29 3.51
CA PHE A 72 5.41 26.00 4.17
C PHE A 72 4.48 25.20 3.25
N SER A 73 4.33 25.63 2.01
CA SER A 73 3.44 24.98 1.05
C SER A 73 3.88 23.56 0.72
N LEU A 74 5.20 23.33 0.56
CA LEU A 74 5.76 21.99 0.37
C LEU A 74 5.53 21.09 1.60
N LEU A 75 5.78 21.59 2.81
CA LEU A 75 5.59 20.81 4.03
C LEU A 75 4.11 20.44 4.26
N VAL A 76 3.20 21.37 4.00
CA VAL A 76 1.76 21.13 4.14
C VAL A 76 1.28 20.17 3.05
N ALA A 77 1.67 20.38 1.78
CA ALA A 77 1.32 19.48 0.68
C ALA A 77 1.79 18.05 0.94
N HIS A 78 3.07 17.89 1.30
CA HIS A 78 3.66 16.60 1.64
C HIS A 78 2.92 15.93 2.80
N THR A 79 2.56 16.68 3.85
CA THR A 79 1.80 16.17 4.99
C THR A 79 0.38 15.77 4.61
N ILE A 80 -0.31 16.55 3.79
CA ILE A 80 -1.64 16.18 3.27
C ILE A 80 -1.51 14.90 2.43
N ASN A 81 -0.52 14.81 1.55
CA ASN A 81 -0.28 13.63 0.72
C ASN A 81 -0.04 12.37 1.56
N TRP A 82 0.73 12.52 2.65
CA TRP A 82 0.98 11.46 3.63
C TRP A 82 -0.32 10.95 4.24
N LEU A 83 -1.18 11.85 4.71
CA LEU A 83 -2.47 11.52 5.32
C LEU A 83 -3.41 10.82 4.32
N ILE A 84 -3.59 11.41 3.13
CA ILE A 84 -4.54 10.88 2.13
C ILE A 84 -4.06 9.57 1.49
N ASN A 85 -2.75 9.27 1.48
CA ASN A 85 -2.24 7.98 1.01
C ASN A 85 -2.24 6.87 2.07
N CYS A 86 -3.00 7.02 3.16
CA CYS A 86 -3.17 6.00 4.22
C CYS A 86 -1.86 5.62 4.96
N GLN A 87 -0.78 6.39 4.77
CA GLN A 87 0.53 6.08 5.36
C GLN A 87 0.51 6.07 6.91
N PRO A 88 -0.19 6.98 7.60
CA PRO A 88 -0.30 6.92 9.05
C PRO A 88 -1.01 5.65 9.51
N ILE A 89 -2.09 5.24 8.85
CA ILE A 89 -2.88 4.07 9.26
C ILE A 89 -2.06 2.79 9.09
N ALA A 90 -1.36 2.64 7.96
CA ALA A 90 -0.42 1.54 7.75
C ALA A 90 0.68 1.53 8.83
N LEU A 91 1.23 2.70 9.16
CA LEU A 91 2.24 2.85 10.21
C LEU A 91 1.71 2.43 11.59
N LEU A 92 0.48 2.82 11.96
CA LEU A 92 -0.12 2.46 13.24
C LEU A 92 -0.19 0.93 13.41
N ARG A 93 -0.52 0.19 12.35
CA ARG A 93 -0.56 -1.28 12.40
C ARG A 93 0.83 -1.90 12.55
N HIS A 94 1.85 -1.36 11.89
CA HIS A 94 3.23 -1.78 12.13
C HIS A 94 3.76 -1.46 13.55
N LEU A 95 3.10 -0.56 14.27
CA LEU A 95 3.36 -0.26 15.67
C LEU A 95 2.48 -1.08 16.63
N ASP A 96 1.71 -2.05 16.11
CA ASP A 96 0.74 -2.86 16.84
C ASP A 96 -0.33 -1.99 17.55
N TRP A 97 -0.72 -0.87 16.94
CA TRP A 97 -1.73 0.05 17.47
C TRP A 97 -3.08 -0.08 16.77
N GLY A 98 -4.10 -0.32 17.59
CA GLY A 98 -5.49 -0.52 17.18
C GLY A 98 -5.85 -1.98 16.92
N GLU A 99 -7.16 -2.26 16.86
CA GLU A 99 -7.73 -3.54 16.45
C GLU A 99 -8.46 -3.39 15.11
N ASN A 100 -8.49 -4.45 14.33
CA ASN A 100 -9.23 -4.53 13.08
C ASN A 100 -10.41 -5.47 13.34
N ASP A 101 -11.61 -4.96 13.15
CA ASP A 101 -12.81 -5.79 13.24
C ASP A 101 -12.85 -6.74 12.04
N ALA A 102 -13.01 -8.04 12.31
CA ALA A 102 -12.90 -9.06 11.28
C ALA A 102 -14.01 -8.93 10.22
N SER A 103 -15.21 -8.49 10.62
CA SER A 103 -16.33 -8.26 9.71
C SER A 103 -16.06 -7.05 8.81
N HIS A 104 -15.65 -5.92 9.40
CA HIS A 104 -15.24 -4.75 8.64
C HIS A 104 -14.09 -5.05 7.68
N PHE A 105 -13.15 -5.88 8.11
CA PHE A 105 -12.01 -6.30 7.32
C PHE A 105 -12.44 -7.07 6.06
N ILE A 106 -13.27 -8.10 6.20
CA ILE A 106 -13.72 -8.88 5.05
C ILE A 106 -14.62 -8.06 4.13
N GLU A 107 -15.50 -7.21 4.68
CA GLU A 107 -16.37 -6.31 3.91
C GLU A 107 -15.55 -5.34 3.05
N TYR A 108 -14.49 -4.75 3.63
CA TYR A 108 -13.61 -3.84 2.88
C TYR A 108 -12.91 -4.57 1.74
N ILE A 109 -12.40 -5.77 1.98
CA ILE A 109 -11.66 -6.56 0.99
C ILE A 109 -12.58 -7.06 -0.12
N GLU A 110 -13.78 -7.52 0.19
CA GLU A 110 -14.80 -7.87 -0.82
C GLU A 110 -15.16 -6.64 -1.66
N GLY A 111 -15.26 -5.46 -1.04
CA GLY A 111 -15.44 -4.20 -1.75
C GLY A 111 -14.26 -3.87 -2.67
N LEU A 112 -13.04 -4.09 -2.21
CA LEU A 112 -11.82 -3.88 -2.99
C LEU A 112 -11.74 -4.84 -4.17
N GLU A 113 -12.08 -6.10 -3.97
CA GLU A 113 -12.11 -7.11 -5.02
C GLU A 113 -13.05 -6.70 -6.16
N ARG A 114 -14.28 -6.30 -5.84
CA ARG A 114 -15.24 -5.77 -6.83
C ARG A 114 -14.70 -4.57 -7.60
N ARG A 115 -13.85 -3.74 -6.99
CA ARG A 115 -13.25 -2.55 -7.65
C ARG A 115 -12.05 -2.89 -8.52
N ILE A 116 -11.33 -3.97 -8.19
CA ILE A 116 -10.20 -4.51 -8.97
C ILE A 116 -10.71 -5.23 -10.22
N GLN A 117 -11.83 -5.95 -10.12
CA GLN A 117 -12.37 -6.74 -11.23
C GLN A 117 -12.67 -5.88 -12.48
N GLY A 118 -12.43 -6.44 -13.67
CA GLY A 118 -12.80 -5.85 -14.94
C GLY A 118 -11.99 -4.62 -15.38
N ARG A 119 -10.91 -4.28 -14.68
CA ARG A 119 -10.05 -3.14 -15.05
C ARG A 119 -9.09 -3.54 -16.17
N SER A 120 -9.33 -3.05 -17.38
CA SER A 120 -8.51 -3.35 -18.58
C SER A 120 -7.02 -2.95 -18.47
N TYR A 121 -6.68 -2.08 -17.52
CA TYR A 121 -5.31 -1.59 -17.29
C TYR A 121 -4.58 -2.38 -16.18
N LEU A 122 -5.25 -3.34 -15.54
CA LEU A 122 -4.67 -4.28 -14.60
C LEU A 122 -4.66 -5.67 -15.25
N ALA A 123 -3.50 -6.30 -15.33
CA ALA A 123 -3.35 -7.65 -15.87
C ALA A 123 -3.61 -8.73 -14.82
N ALA A 124 -3.26 -8.46 -13.55
CA ALA A 124 -3.52 -9.35 -12.42
C ALA A 124 -3.48 -8.59 -11.08
N ALA A 125 -3.98 -9.21 -10.02
CA ALA A 125 -3.85 -8.72 -8.64
C ALA A 125 -3.89 -9.87 -7.63
N ALA A 126 -3.02 -9.81 -6.63
CA ALA A 126 -3.03 -10.74 -5.51
C ALA A 126 -2.60 -10.10 -4.20
N SER A 127 -3.05 -10.68 -3.08
CA SER A 127 -2.49 -10.39 -1.77
C SER A 127 -1.42 -11.39 -1.36
N PHE A 128 -0.46 -10.89 -0.59
CA PHE A 128 0.69 -11.61 -0.04
C PHE A 128 0.71 -11.48 1.49
N GLY A 129 1.65 -12.17 2.16
CA GLY A 129 1.88 -11.99 3.59
C GLY A 129 1.00 -12.84 4.53
N SER A 130 0.55 -12.28 5.65
CA SER A 130 -0.11 -13.00 6.75
C SER A 130 -1.45 -13.64 6.35
N LEU A 131 -2.20 -12.97 5.48
CA LEU A 131 -3.47 -13.44 4.93
C LEU A 131 -3.31 -14.70 4.08
N SER A 132 -2.31 -14.71 3.21
CA SER A 132 -1.91 -15.87 2.41
C SER A 132 -1.56 -17.10 3.25
N LYS A 133 -1.15 -16.90 4.51
CA LYS A 133 -0.77 -17.96 5.45
C LYS A 133 -1.94 -18.42 6.33
N GLY A 134 -3.16 -17.92 6.09
CA GLY A 134 -4.35 -18.26 6.87
C GLY A 134 -4.31 -17.78 8.33
N LYS A 135 -3.43 -16.83 8.65
CA LYS A 135 -3.21 -16.32 10.01
C LYS A 135 -3.74 -14.90 10.09
N TYR A 136 -5.07 -14.76 10.22
CA TYR A 136 -5.66 -13.49 10.59
C TYR A 136 -5.28 -13.13 12.04
N SER A 137 -4.89 -11.89 12.25
CA SER A 137 -4.77 -11.26 13.56
C SER A 137 -5.52 -9.93 13.54
N ASN A 138 -5.95 -9.46 14.71
CA ASN A 138 -6.61 -8.15 14.84
C ASN A 138 -5.69 -6.97 14.48
N THR A 139 -4.41 -7.22 14.21
CA THR A 139 -3.43 -6.23 13.72
C THR A 139 -3.00 -6.48 12.28
N SER A 140 -3.63 -7.43 11.57
CA SER A 140 -3.25 -7.78 10.21
C SER A 140 -3.45 -6.59 9.27
N ASP A 141 -2.35 -6.25 8.58
CA ASP A 141 -2.33 -5.47 7.36
C ASP A 141 -2.65 -6.37 6.16
N ILE A 142 -2.97 -5.74 5.03
CA ILE A 142 -3.08 -6.45 3.75
C ILE A 142 -2.10 -5.88 2.74
N ASP A 143 -1.22 -6.75 2.26
CA ASP A 143 -0.24 -6.47 1.21
C ASP A 143 -0.83 -6.89 -0.15
N ILE A 144 -1.32 -5.95 -0.95
CA ILE A 144 -1.85 -6.23 -2.29
C ILE A 144 -0.89 -5.71 -3.33
N ARG A 145 -0.54 -6.57 -4.30
CA ARG A 145 0.22 -6.18 -5.48
C ARG A 145 -0.68 -6.32 -6.70
N VAL A 146 -0.73 -5.25 -7.50
CA VAL A 146 -1.41 -5.25 -8.79
C VAL A 146 -0.38 -5.24 -9.90
N VAL A 147 -0.56 -6.11 -10.89
CA VAL A 147 0.25 -6.14 -12.10
C VAL A 147 -0.46 -5.28 -13.13
N PHE A 148 0.17 -4.22 -13.62
CA PHE A 148 -0.42 -3.40 -14.68
C PHE A 148 -0.34 -4.09 -16.04
N ALA A 149 -1.29 -3.79 -16.92
CA ALA A 149 -1.21 -4.18 -18.33
C ALA A 149 -0.13 -3.35 -19.06
N ASP A 150 0.33 -3.85 -20.21
CA ASP A 150 1.36 -3.18 -21.00
C ASP A 150 0.99 -1.77 -21.44
N GLY A 151 2.01 -0.91 -21.56
CA GLY A 151 1.87 0.47 -22.03
C GLY A 151 1.85 1.52 -20.91
N LEU A 152 2.42 2.70 -21.20
CA LEU A 152 2.60 3.78 -20.23
C LEU A 152 1.27 4.29 -19.65
N LEU A 153 0.23 4.39 -20.48
CA LEU A 153 -1.09 4.83 -20.02
C LEU A 153 -1.70 3.86 -19.00
N ASN A 154 -1.51 2.56 -19.19
CA ASN A 154 -1.98 1.56 -18.23
C ASN A 154 -1.21 1.64 -16.91
N ARG A 155 0.12 1.87 -16.97
CA ARG A 155 0.94 2.15 -15.78
C ARG A 155 0.45 3.37 -15.01
N LEU A 156 0.16 4.48 -15.69
CA LEU A 156 -0.38 5.69 -15.08
C LEU A 156 -1.77 5.46 -14.47
N ARG A 157 -2.66 4.74 -15.17
CA ARG A 157 -3.99 4.37 -14.66
C ARG A 157 -3.90 3.45 -13.44
N ALA A 158 -2.95 2.52 -13.43
CA ALA A 158 -2.68 1.67 -12.28
C ALA A 158 -2.13 2.48 -11.09
N ALA A 159 -1.20 3.41 -11.31
CA ALA A 159 -0.71 4.32 -10.26
C ALA A 159 -1.84 5.18 -9.68
N HIS A 160 -2.68 5.75 -10.55
CA HIS A 160 -3.87 6.50 -10.13
C HIS A 160 -4.85 5.61 -9.34
N TYR A 161 -5.07 4.38 -9.79
CA TYR A 161 -5.90 3.41 -9.08
C TYR A 161 -5.35 3.12 -7.67
N CYS A 162 -4.04 2.86 -7.54
CA CYS A 162 -3.39 2.66 -6.24
C CYS A 162 -3.58 3.86 -5.32
N PHE A 163 -3.38 5.08 -5.83
CA PHE A 163 -3.67 6.31 -5.08
C PHE A 163 -5.12 6.36 -4.60
N MET A 164 -6.09 6.12 -5.50
CA MET A 164 -7.51 6.19 -5.17
C MET A 164 -7.96 5.12 -4.18
N GLU A 165 -7.38 3.92 -4.22
CA GLU A 165 -7.66 2.87 -3.23
C GLU A 165 -6.99 3.16 -1.89
N ARG A 166 -5.77 3.71 -1.86
CA ARG A 166 -5.17 4.20 -0.61
C ARG A 166 -5.98 5.34 0.00
N PHE A 167 -6.49 6.25 -0.82
CA PHE A 167 -7.36 7.32 -0.34
C PHE A 167 -8.65 6.78 0.28
N ARG A 168 -9.31 5.83 -0.38
CA ARG A 168 -10.47 5.14 0.21
C ARG A 168 -10.11 4.43 1.50
N ALA A 169 -8.98 3.72 1.53
CA ALA A 169 -8.49 3.06 2.73
C ALA A 169 -8.28 4.06 3.87
N ALA A 170 -7.76 5.26 3.57
CA ALA A 170 -7.58 6.32 4.54
C ALA A 170 -8.92 6.80 5.14
N LEU A 171 -9.94 6.98 4.30
CA LEU A 171 -11.28 7.36 4.73
C LEU A 171 -11.94 6.28 5.61
N HIS A 172 -11.74 5.01 5.27
CA HIS A 172 -12.26 3.86 6.03
C HIS A 172 -11.34 3.44 7.19
N ARG A 173 -10.22 4.13 7.41
CA ARG A 173 -9.20 3.77 8.42
C ARG A 173 -8.67 2.33 8.27
N PHE A 174 -8.65 1.83 7.04
CA PHE A 174 -8.27 0.46 6.71
C PHE A 174 -6.77 0.38 6.35
N PRO A 175 -6.00 -0.54 6.95
CA PRO A 175 -4.55 -0.65 6.72
C PRO A 175 -4.23 -1.37 5.39
N LEU A 176 -4.24 -0.60 4.31
CA LEU A 176 -3.96 -1.08 2.97
C LEU A 176 -2.52 -0.76 2.54
N ASP A 177 -1.72 -1.80 2.30
CA ASP A 177 -0.45 -1.70 1.59
C ASP A 177 -0.61 -2.20 0.16
N LEU A 178 -0.93 -1.29 -0.76
CA LEU A 178 -1.20 -1.59 -2.17
C LEU A 178 -0.08 -1.01 -3.04
N TYR A 179 0.50 -1.75 -3.98
CA TYR A 179 1.43 -1.19 -4.99
C TYR A 179 1.17 -1.78 -6.38
N ALA A 180 1.48 -0.99 -7.42
CA ALA A 180 1.47 -1.46 -8.79
C ALA A 180 2.88 -1.87 -9.24
N PHE A 181 3.01 -2.95 -10.00
CA PHE A 181 4.27 -3.44 -10.55
C PHE A 181 4.08 -3.99 -11.97
N ASP A 182 5.18 -4.13 -12.71
CA ASP A 182 5.21 -5.15 -13.74
C ASP A 182 5.45 -6.54 -13.12
N LEU A 183 5.33 -7.58 -13.94
CA LEU A 183 5.46 -8.95 -13.47
C LEU A 183 6.85 -9.24 -12.90
N GLU A 184 7.91 -8.69 -13.50
CA GLU A 184 9.29 -8.94 -13.09
C GLU A 184 9.65 -8.18 -11.81
N GLU A 185 9.22 -6.92 -11.68
CA GLU A 185 9.29 -6.14 -10.45
C GLU A 185 8.58 -6.86 -9.31
N MET A 186 7.39 -7.42 -9.54
CA MET A 186 6.65 -8.18 -8.53
C MET A 186 7.42 -9.43 -8.09
N LYS A 187 7.93 -10.23 -9.03
CA LYS A 187 8.75 -11.43 -8.73
C LYS A 187 9.99 -11.08 -7.91
N SER A 188 10.68 -10.00 -8.25
CA SER A 188 11.90 -9.60 -7.54
C SER A 188 11.65 -9.15 -6.09
N LYS A 189 10.44 -8.67 -5.79
CA LYS A 189 10.08 -8.10 -4.49
C LYS A 189 9.33 -9.08 -3.59
N MET A 190 8.55 -9.98 -4.16
CA MET A 190 7.73 -10.94 -3.44
C MET A 190 8.46 -12.28 -3.28
N ASN A 191 8.11 -13.03 -2.23
CA ASN A 191 8.69 -14.34 -2.00
C ASN A 191 7.97 -15.40 -2.87
N GLU A 192 8.72 -16.14 -3.69
CA GLU A 192 8.21 -17.18 -4.59
C GLU A 192 7.55 -18.37 -3.85
N ASP A 193 7.92 -18.60 -2.59
CA ASP A 193 7.35 -19.65 -1.74
C ASP A 193 6.06 -19.23 -1.02
N GLU A 194 5.58 -17.99 -1.20
CA GLU A 194 4.27 -17.59 -0.68
C GLU A 194 3.13 -18.08 -1.57
N VAL A 195 1.98 -18.33 -0.93
CA VAL A 195 0.76 -18.78 -1.61
C VAL A 195 -0.18 -17.57 -1.78
N PRO A 196 -0.09 -16.80 -2.88
CA PRO A 196 -0.87 -15.58 -3.03
C PRO A 196 -2.38 -15.86 -3.08
N VAL A 197 -3.16 -14.95 -2.48
CA VAL A 197 -4.61 -14.94 -2.67
C VAL A 197 -4.92 -14.09 -3.90
N VAL A 198 -5.46 -14.71 -4.95
CA VAL A 198 -5.65 -14.09 -6.26
C VAL A 198 -7.02 -13.42 -6.34
N PHE A 199 -7.01 -12.10 -6.52
CA PHE A 199 -8.20 -11.27 -6.72
C PHE A 199 -8.64 -11.25 -8.18
N THR A 200 -7.67 -11.13 -9.10
CA THR A 200 -7.93 -11.23 -10.54
C THR A 200 -6.68 -11.72 -11.25
N ASP A 201 -6.83 -12.63 -12.20
CA ASP A 201 -5.71 -13.15 -12.99
C ASP A 201 -6.20 -13.77 -14.32
N PRO A 202 -6.86 -12.98 -15.20
CA PRO A 202 -7.46 -13.47 -16.44
C PRO A 202 -6.45 -14.10 -17.41
N GLN A 203 -5.19 -13.68 -17.34
CA GLN A 203 -4.09 -14.16 -18.20
C GLN A 203 -3.22 -15.21 -17.51
N HIS A 204 -3.61 -15.65 -16.31
CA HIS A 204 -2.89 -16.65 -15.50
C HIS A 204 -1.43 -16.26 -15.19
N LEU A 205 -1.11 -14.97 -15.13
CA LEU A 205 0.24 -14.47 -14.84
C LEU A 205 0.72 -14.89 -13.45
N ILE A 206 -0.14 -14.74 -12.44
CA ILE A 206 0.19 -15.10 -11.06
C ILE A 206 0.21 -16.62 -10.92
N ARG A 207 -0.80 -17.31 -11.47
CA ARG A 207 -0.87 -18.79 -11.47
C ARG A 207 0.32 -19.46 -12.16
N ASN A 208 0.87 -18.84 -13.20
CA ASN A 208 2.06 -19.36 -13.89
C ASN A 208 3.37 -19.02 -13.16
N THR A 209 3.35 -18.05 -12.24
CA THR A 209 4.54 -17.61 -11.50
C THR A 209 4.71 -18.35 -10.18
N TYR A 210 3.62 -18.65 -9.47
CA TYR A 210 3.65 -19.28 -8.15
C TYR A 210 3.22 -20.75 -8.23
N ARG A 211 3.86 -21.61 -7.43
CA ARG A 211 3.55 -23.05 -7.40
C ARG A 211 2.11 -23.33 -6.95
N GLU A 212 1.64 -22.55 -5.98
CA GLU A 212 0.31 -22.65 -5.41
C GLU A 212 -0.29 -21.26 -5.31
N THR A 213 -1.61 -21.18 -5.51
CA THR A 213 -2.38 -19.93 -5.36
C THR A 213 -3.74 -20.26 -4.75
N VAL A 214 -4.33 -19.31 -4.03
CA VAL A 214 -5.69 -19.44 -3.48
C VAL A 214 -6.60 -18.46 -4.21
N PRO A 215 -7.69 -18.90 -4.87
CA PRO A 215 -8.69 -17.98 -5.40
C PRO A 215 -9.32 -17.14 -4.28
N PHE A 216 -9.61 -15.86 -4.55
CA PHE A 216 -10.23 -14.98 -3.56
C PHE A 216 -11.52 -15.54 -2.96
N GLU A 217 -12.34 -16.19 -3.78
CA GLU A 217 -13.58 -16.84 -3.35
C GLU A 217 -13.35 -17.92 -2.28
N GLU A 218 -12.30 -18.73 -2.46
CA GLU A 218 -11.94 -19.75 -1.48
C GLU A 218 -11.42 -19.12 -0.19
N PHE A 219 -10.59 -18.07 -0.30
CA PHE A 219 -10.15 -17.29 0.86
C PHE A 219 -11.34 -16.69 1.62
N ARG A 220 -12.31 -16.09 0.93
CA ARG A 220 -13.50 -15.48 1.51
C ARG A 220 -14.30 -16.48 2.33
N LEU A 221 -14.61 -17.65 1.76
CA LEU A 221 -15.35 -18.71 2.44
C LEU A 221 -14.59 -19.23 3.67
N ARG A 222 -13.29 -19.48 3.52
CA ARG A 222 -12.41 -19.90 4.61
C ARG A 222 -12.37 -18.87 5.75
N PHE A 223 -12.28 -17.58 5.42
CA PHE A 223 -12.24 -16.49 6.40
C PHE A 223 -13.56 -16.40 7.17
N ARG A 224 -14.70 -16.34 6.48
CA ARG A 224 -16.03 -16.25 7.10
C ARG A 224 -16.30 -17.45 8.02
N LYS A 225 -15.94 -18.66 7.58
CA LYS A 225 -16.10 -19.87 8.40
C LYS A 225 -15.18 -19.89 9.63
N MET A 226 -13.89 -19.65 9.46
CA MET A 226 -12.90 -19.85 10.54
C MET A 226 -12.79 -18.66 11.50
N VAL A 227 -13.03 -17.45 11.02
CA VAL A 227 -12.84 -16.21 11.80
C VAL A 227 -14.17 -15.65 12.30
N LEU A 228 -15.21 -15.67 11.48
CA LEU A 228 -16.53 -15.14 11.85
C LEU A 228 -17.50 -16.22 12.37
N GLY A 229 -17.20 -17.51 12.13
CA GLY A 229 -18.07 -18.62 12.53
C GLY A 229 -19.34 -18.73 11.68
N GLU A 230 -19.35 -18.14 10.49
CA GLU A 230 -20.49 -18.21 9.56
C GLU A 230 -20.48 -19.57 8.83
N GLU A 231 -21.65 -20.23 8.74
CA GLU A 231 -21.82 -21.39 7.86
C GLU A 231 -21.98 -20.90 6.42
N GLY A 232 -21.10 -21.36 5.53
CA GLY A 232 -21.01 -20.92 4.13
C GLY A 232 -22.04 -21.52 3.19
#